data_AF-A0A935FNK9-F1
#
_entry.id   AF-A0A935FNK9-F1
#
_cell.length_a   1.000
_cell.length_b   1.000
_cell.length_c   1.000
_cell.angle_alpha   90.00
_cell.angle_beta   90.00
_cell.angle_gamma   90.00
#
_symmetry.space_group_name_H-M   'P 1'
#
loop_
_entity.id
_entity.type
_entity.pdbx_description
1 polymer ?
#
loop_
_entity_poly.entity_id
_entity_poly.type
_entity_poly.pdbx_seq_one_letter_code
_entity_poly.pdbx_strand_id
1 'polypeptide(L)'
;MKAVMSIWIRSMLITLTIFSALSYGKLGENIGNAGENLALIESGYFPLSVGNVYTYHYGSSSGYNYNYQVRIISEVYIDSVKYYVADTFFPAYVGTLLRDDSITGNLYQRANYGYCSYSPFENLVDSLLAGTGDTTLVCTGFRKHFQTGTGQVTRFGVQIKTKSFRRDSQGYSIGTTYGKNFGIIFTTYSDQWGLAGESLTGCFINGVLYGDTTLTGVDIKSSETLEQFNLHQNYPNPFNPKTIINYELRIRNFVMLKVYDIAGRKVATLVNDIMPAGKHAVEFNAADLSSGVYFCIFRTEGFEKTMRMVVVK
;
A
#
# COMPACT_ATOMS: atom_id res chain seq x y z
N MET A 1 73.05 0.54 -28.96
CA MET A 1 72.77 0.02 -27.61
C MET A 1 71.25 -0.05 -27.40
N LYS A 2 70.47 -0.74 -28.22
CA LYS A 2 70.06 -2.17 -28.17
C LYS A 2 70.82 -3.12 -27.22
N ALA A 3 70.07 -3.78 -26.33
CA ALA A 3 70.21 -5.18 -25.87
C ALA A 3 68.89 -5.55 -25.11
N VAL A 4 67.93 -6.29 -25.69
CA VAL A 4 67.79 -7.77 -25.80
C VAL A 4 67.02 -8.35 -24.57
N MET A 5 65.74 -8.74 -24.71
CA MET A 5 65.19 -10.09 -25.04
C MET A 5 65.01 -10.94 -23.76
N SER A 6 63.84 -11.51 -23.39
CA SER A 6 63.21 -12.73 -23.94
C SER A 6 61.79 -12.96 -23.30
N ILE A 7 60.70 -13.14 -24.05
CA ILE A 7 60.05 -14.40 -24.54
C ILE A 7 59.19 -15.18 -23.49
N TRP A 8 57.86 -15.07 -23.66
CA TRP A 8 56.76 -16.07 -23.66
C TRP A 8 56.83 -17.40 -22.88
N ILE A 9 55.74 -17.76 -22.15
CA ILE A 9 54.77 -18.87 -22.41
C ILE A 9 53.81 -19.15 -21.21
N ARG A 10 52.47 -19.13 -21.49
CA ARG A 10 51.31 -19.91 -20.91
C ARG A 10 51.02 -19.88 -19.39
N SER A 11 49.79 -19.93 -18.87
CA SER A 11 48.43 -20.25 -19.35
C SER A 11 47.39 -19.80 -18.29
N MET A 12 46.24 -19.30 -18.74
CA MET A 12 44.87 -19.67 -18.31
C MET A 12 44.56 -19.83 -16.80
N LEU A 13 43.82 -18.89 -16.19
CA LEU A 13 42.42 -19.04 -15.73
C LEU A 13 41.97 -17.90 -14.80
N ILE A 14 40.70 -17.55 -14.98
CA ILE A 14 39.89 -16.54 -14.30
C ILE A 14 39.67 -16.93 -12.83
N THR A 15 39.74 -15.99 -11.88
CA THR A 15 38.79 -15.90 -10.75
C THR A 15 38.90 -14.56 -10.04
N LEU A 16 37.76 -13.87 -10.02
CA LEU A 16 37.49 -12.60 -9.36
C LEU A 16 37.51 -12.81 -7.83
N THR A 17 38.42 -12.14 -7.12
CA THR A 17 38.50 -12.20 -5.65
C THR A 17 37.74 -11.03 -5.04
N ILE A 18 36.65 -11.32 -4.33
CA ILE A 18 36.00 -10.40 -3.39
C ILE A 18 36.71 -10.57 -2.03
N PHE A 19 37.48 -9.56 -1.63
CA PHE A 19 37.86 -9.26 -0.24
C PHE A 19 36.90 -8.15 0.23
N SER A 20 36.37 -8.06 1.45
CA SER A 20 36.78 -8.65 2.72
C SER A 20 35.64 -8.51 3.74
N ALA A 21 35.30 -9.59 4.44
CA ALA A 21 34.67 -9.55 5.76
C ALA A 21 35.44 -10.50 6.68
N LEU A 22 36.24 -9.93 7.57
CA LEU A 22 36.86 -10.52 8.76
C LEU A 22 36.54 -9.50 9.85
N SER A 23 36.09 -9.81 11.06
CA SER A 23 36.13 -11.01 11.90
C SER A 23 35.49 -10.60 13.25
N TYR A 24 35.18 -11.39 14.29
CA TYR A 24 35.62 -12.69 14.78
C TYR A 24 34.56 -13.13 15.82
N GLY A 25 34.32 -14.44 15.96
CA GLY A 25 33.56 -14.99 17.09
C GLY A 25 33.17 -16.46 16.89
N LYS A 26 34.13 -17.37 16.90
CA LYS A 26 33.95 -18.84 16.83
C LYS A 26 33.67 -19.43 18.21
N LEU A 27 32.67 -20.31 18.29
CA LEU A 27 32.51 -21.53 19.12
C LEU A 27 31.09 -22.01 18.79
N GLY A 28 30.76 -23.20 18.28
CA GLY A 28 31.41 -24.49 18.07
C GLY A 28 30.27 -25.39 17.52
N GLU A 29 30.62 -26.42 16.78
CA GLU A 29 29.76 -27.19 15.88
C GLU A 29 28.51 -27.83 16.52
N ASN A 30 27.37 -27.70 15.83
CA ASN A 30 26.39 -28.79 15.68
C ASN A 30 25.61 -28.55 14.39
N ILE A 31 26.06 -29.17 13.29
CA ILE A 31 25.40 -29.12 11.98
C ILE A 31 24.25 -30.14 12.02
N GLY A 32 23.18 -29.75 12.70
CA GLY A 32 21.89 -30.42 12.66
C GLY A 32 21.11 -29.91 11.46
N ASN A 33 20.84 -30.81 10.53
CA ASN A 33 20.05 -30.61 9.34
C ASN A 33 18.63 -30.14 9.71
N ALA A 34 18.38 -28.84 9.61
CA ALA A 34 17.04 -28.27 9.70
C ALA A 34 16.91 -27.24 8.59
N GLY A 35 16.29 -27.65 7.48
CA GLY A 35 15.58 -26.72 6.62
C GLY A 35 14.43 -26.14 7.44
N GLU A 36 14.74 -25.19 8.31
CA GLU A 36 13.74 -24.31 8.87
C GLU A 36 13.25 -23.44 7.73
N ASN A 37 12.00 -23.63 7.35
CA ASN A 37 11.18 -22.59 6.75
C ASN A 37 11.56 -21.28 7.45
N LEU A 38 12.27 -20.39 6.76
CA LEU A 38 12.34 -18.98 7.11
C LEU A 38 10.91 -18.46 6.97
N ALA A 39 10.11 -18.69 8.01
CA ALA A 39 8.87 -17.99 8.21
C ALA A 39 9.27 -16.52 8.23
N LEU A 40 8.95 -15.83 7.15
CA LEU A 40 9.10 -14.39 7.01
C LEU A 40 8.63 -13.77 8.32
N ILE A 41 9.54 -13.11 9.04
CA ILE A 41 9.20 -12.46 10.31
C ILE A 41 8.44 -11.20 9.93
N GLU A 42 7.17 -11.36 9.57
CA GLU A 42 6.26 -10.25 9.64
C GLU A 42 6.42 -9.66 11.04
N SER A 43 6.59 -8.34 11.12
CA SER A 43 6.69 -7.65 12.41
C SER A 43 5.55 -8.08 13.34
N GLY A 44 4.42 -8.44 12.72
CA GLY A 44 3.19 -8.87 13.37
C GLY A 44 2.55 -7.71 14.10
N TYR A 45 2.99 -6.47 13.88
CA TYR A 45 2.43 -5.29 14.52
C TYR A 45 1.36 -4.64 13.66
N PHE A 46 1.53 -4.56 12.34
CA PHE A 46 0.55 -3.88 11.48
C PHE A 46 0.05 -4.77 10.34
N PRO A 47 -1.10 -5.45 10.51
CA PRO A 47 -1.66 -6.33 9.48
C PRO A 47 -2.19 -5.57 8.25
N LEU A 48 -1.41 -5.47 7.18
CA LEU A 48 -1.79 -4.73 5.98
C LEU A 48 -2.56 -5.57 4.95
N SER A 49 -3.53 -6.40 5.32
CA SER A 49 -4.28 -7.21 4.34
C SER A 49 -5.42 -6.44 3.67
N VAL A 50 -5.66 -6.67 2.38
CA VAL A 50 -6.83 -6.14 1.65
C VAL A 50 -8.12 -6.55 2.37
N GLY A 51 -9.02 -5.58 2.56
CA GLY A 51 -10.26 -5.73 3.32
C GLY A 51 -10.12 -5.34 4.80
N ASN A 52 -8.91 -5.16 5.33
CA ASN A 52 -8.74 -4.69 6.70
C ASN A 52 -9.21 -3.23 6.84
N VAL A 53 -9.84 -2.94 7.97
CA VAL A 53 -10.36 -1.61 8.32
C VAL A 53 -9.92 -1.25 9.73
N TYR A 54 -9.44 -0.03 9.92
CA TYR A 54 -9.08 0.54 11.21
C TYR A 54 -9.89 1.81 11.43
N THR A 55 -10.63 1.87 12.52
CA THR A 55 -11.46 3.01 12.92
C THR A 55 -10.79 3.74 14.07
N TYR A 56 -10.60 5.05 13.90
CA TYR A 56 -9.91 5.90 14.84
C TYR A 56 -10.81 7.04 15.31
N HIS A 57 -10.60 7.44 16.55
CA HIS A 57 -11.10 8.68 17.10
C HIS A 57 -9.96 9.70 17.20
N TYR A 58 -10.13 10.84 16.55
CA TYR A 58 -9.22 11.99 16.64
C TYR A 58 -9.75 13.01 17.65
N GLY A 59 -8.86 13.53 18.50
CA GLY A 59 -9.14 14.63 19.41
C GLY A 59 -7.99 15.62 19.47
N SER A 60 -8.29 16.91 19.61
CA SER A 60 -7.29 17.96 19.80
C SER A 60 -7.72 19.00 20.83
N SER A 61 -6.72 19.64 21.45
CA SER A 61 -6.89 20.79 22.34
C SER A 61 -7.56 22.00 21.66
N SER A 62 -7.47 22.11 20.33
CA SER A 62 -8.17 23.13 19.53
C SER A 62 -9.66 22.82 19.30
N GLY A 63 -10.18 21.73 19.86
CA GLY A 63 -11.60 21.37 19.81
C GLY A 63 -12.01 20.48 18.63
N TYR A 64 -11.10 20.11 17.73
CA TYR A 64 -11.40 19.11 16.70
C TYR A 64 -11.62 17.75 17.35
N ASN A 65 -12.74 17.13 17.01
CA ASN A 65 -13.15 15.83 17.51
C ASN A 65 -13.96 15.11 16.42
N TYR A 66 -13.44 14.01 15.89
CA TYR A 66 -14.11 13.26 14.83
C TYR A 66 -13.61 11.82 14.73
N ASN A 67 -14.43 10.94 14.16
CA ASN A 67 -14.05 9.57 13.84
C ASN A 67 -13.71 9.46 12.35
N TYR A 68 -12.75 8.60 12.01
CA TYR A 68 -12.42 8.28 10.62
C TYR A 68 -11.97 6.83 10.48
N GLN A 69 -11.90 6.36 9.23
CA GLN A 69 -11.46 5.01 8.90
C GLN A 69 -10.28 5.02 7.95
N VAL A 70 -9.39 4.06 8.16
CA VAL A 70 -8.33 3.65 7.24
C VAL A 70 -8.73 2.27 6.72
N ARG A 71 -8.91 2.13 5.41
CA ARG A 71 -9.23 0.83 4.78
C ARG A 71 -8.10 0.42 3.85
N ILE A 72 -7.66 -0.82 3.97
CA ILE A 72 -6.75 -1.42 3.01
C ILE A 72 -7.58 -1.94 1.83
N ILE A 73 -7.54 -1.22 0.71
CA ILE A 73 -8.47 -1.42 -0.40
C ILE A 73 -7.88 -2.22 -1.56
N SER A 74 -6.55 -2.29 -1.67
CA SER A 74 -5.89 -3.03 -2.74
C SER A 74 -4.44 -3.36 -2.40
N GLU A 75 -3.81 -4.16 -3.26
CA GLU A 75 -2.37 -4.38 -3.29
C GLU A 75 -1.84 -4.10 -4.69
N VAL A 76 -0.65 -3.52 -4.75
CA VAL A 76 0.04 -3.18 -6.00
C VAL A 76 1.50 -3.62 -5.94
N TYR A 77 2.05 -3.98 -7.09
CA TYR A 77 3.47 -4.28 -7.23
C TYR A 77 4.15 -3.17 -8.03
N ILE A 78 5.19 -2.59 -7.45
CA ILE A 78 6.01 -1.57 -8.10
C ILE A 78 7.46 -2.00 -7.96
N ASP A 79 8.16 -2.15 -9.09
CA ASP A 79 9.55 -2.63 -9.13
C ASP A 79 9.73 -3.97 -8.38
N SER A 80 8.76 -4.88 -8.54
CA SER A 80 8.67 -6.18 -7.84
C SER A 80 8.48 -6.11 -6.31
N VAL A 81 8.28 -4.91 -5.76
CA VAL A 81 7.97 -4.70 -4.34
C VAL A 81 6.45 -4.58 -4.17
N LYS A 82 5.89 -5.37 -3.26
CA LYS A 82 4.46 -5.33 -2.92
C LYS A 82 4.16 -4.18 -1.97
N TYR A 83 3.12 -3.42 -2.27
CA TYR A 83 2.54 -2.39 -1.41
C TYR A 83 1.04 -2.61 -1.26
N TYR A 84 0.50 -2.13 -0.14
CA TYR A 84 -0.91 -2.11 0.17
C TYR A 84 -1.45 -0.68 0.06
N VAL A 85 -2.57 -0.53 -0.62
CA VAL A 85 -3.22 0.76 -0.84
C VAL A 85 -4.17 1.02 0.31
N ALA A 86 -3.92 2.08 1.08
CA ALA A 86 -4.87 2.60 2.07
C ALA A 86 -5.69 3.75 1.47
N ASP A 87 -7.03 3.68 1.58
CA ASP A 87 -7.96 4.69 1.04
C ASP A 87 -7.78 6.07 1.70
N THR A 88 -7.44 6.03 2.98
CA THR A 88 -7.17 7.16 3.84
C THR A 88 -6.03 6.72 4.74
N PHE A 89 -4.89 7.40 4.72
CA PHE A 89 -3.87 7.15 5.74
C PHE A 89 -3.17 8.43 6.14
N PHE A 90 -2.77 8.42 7.40
CA PHE A 90 -2.29 9.55 8.16
C PHE A 90 -0.74 9.56 8.23
N PRO A 91 -0.07 10.73 8.25
CA PRO A 91 -0.62 12.08 8.14
C PRO A 91 -0.92 12.44 6.69
N ALA A 92 -2.21 12.65 6.41
CA ALA A 92 -2.80 13.32 5.27
C ALA A 92 -2.09 13.22 3.91
N TYR A 93 -2.14 12.07 3.24
CA TYR A 93 -2.13 12.03 1.78
C TYR A 93 -3.06 10.91 1.27
N VAL A 94 -4.06 11.30 0.49
CA VAL A 94 -4.95 10.37 -0.24
C VAL A 94 -4.09 9.48 -1.14
N GLY A 95 -4.17 8.16 -0.97
CA GLY A 95 -3.38 7.17 -1.72
C GLY A 95 -2.04 6.81 -1.06
N THR A 96 -2.08 6.30 0.17
CA THR A 96 -0.85 5.84 0.84
C THR A 96 -0.59 4.38 0.51
N LEU A 97 0.52 4.15 -0.20
CA LEU A 97 1.08 2.83 -0.45
C LEU A 97 1.97 2.45 0.73
N LEU A 98 1.58 1.41 1.47
CA LEU A 98 2.29 0.93 2.64
C LEU A 98 2.91 -0.44 2.36
N ARG A 99 4.07 -0.71 2.93
CA ARG A 99 4.53 -2.10 3.04
C ARG A 99 5.15 -2.35 4.39
N ASP A 100 4.84 -3.52 4.96
CA ASP A 100 5.60 -4.10 6.05
C ASP A 100 6.64 -5.04 5.42
N ASP A 101 7.91 -4.70 5.57
CA ASP A 101 9.02 -5.50 5.11
C ASP A 101 9.30 -6.61 6.11
N SER A 102 8.89 -7.84 5.80
CA SER A 102 9.06 -8.99 6.69
C SER A 102 10.51 -9.47 6.85
N ILE A 103 11.47 -8.93 6.08
CA ILE A 103 12.90 -9.23 6.24
C ILE A 103 13.52 -8.27 7.25
N THR A 104 13.19 -6.98 7.13
CA THR A 104 13.80 -5.93 7.97
C THR A 104 12.94 -5.50 9.15
N GLY A 105 11.66 -5.88 9.16
CA GLY A 105 10.67 -5.40 10.12
C GLY A 105 10.32 -3.93 9.98
N ASN A 106 10.64 -3.33 8.85
CA ASN A 106 10.44 -1.90 8.60
C ASN A 106 9.10 -1.66 7.92
N LEU A 107 8.36 -0.71 8.47
CA LEU A 107 7.16 -0.19 7.84
C LEU A 107 7.56 0.99 6.95
N TYR A 108 7.24 0.89 5.67
CA TYR A 108 7.52 1.92 4.68
C TYR A 108 6.24 2.52 4.12
N GLN A 109 6.34 3.78 3.74
CA GLN A 109 5.36 4.50 2.94
C GLN A 109 6.03 4.91 1.63
N ARG A 110 5.42 4.56 0.49
CA ARG A 110 5.87 5.08 -0.81
C ARG A 110 5.55 6.57 -0.90
N ALA A 111 6.46 7.33 -1.49
CA ALA A 111 6.27 8.74 -1.79
C ALA A 111 6.74 9.04 -3.22
N ASN A 112 6.13 10.05 -3.86
CA ASN A 112 6.57 10.55 -5.16
C ASN A 112 7.99 11.12 -5.11
N TYR A 113 8.38 11.62 -3.93
CA TYR A 113 9.73 12.02 -3.59
C TYR A 113 10.04 11.47 -2.20
N GLY A 114 10.91 10.47 -2.16
CA GLY A 114 11.47 9.94 -0.93
C GLY A 114 12.47 10.94 -0.38
N TYR A 115 12.34 11.28 0.89
CA TYR A 115 13.33 12.14 1.53
C TYR A 115 14.59 11.35 1.91
N CYS A 116 14.56 10.02 1.75
CA CYS A 116 15.65 9.13 2.13
C CYS A 116 16.73 9.08 1.06
N SER A 117 17.97 9.41 1.43
CA SER A 117 19.14 9.30 0.56
C SER A 117 19.38 7.87 0.05
N TYR A 118 18.87 6.86 0.77
CA TYR A 118 18.97 5.44 0.42
C TYR A 118 17.70 4.86 -0.22
N SER A 119 16.59 5.61 -0.27
CA SER A 119 15.38 5.19 -0.99
C SER A 119 14.64 6.41 -1.55
N PRO A 120 14.82 6.72 -2.86
CA PRO A 120 14.28 7.93 -3.48
C PRO A 120 12.76 7.91 -3.62
N PHE A 121 12.10 6.80 -3.31
CA PHE A 121 10.65 6.64 -3.43
C PHE A 121 10.00 6.05 -2.18
N GLU A 122 10.75 5.81 -1.10
CA GLU A 122 10.17 5.31 0.15
C GLU A 122 10.63 6.13 1.34
N ASN A 123 9.68 6.43 2.22
CA ASN A 123 9.95 6.97 3.53
C ASN A 123 9.79 5.85 4.56
N LEU A 124 10.80 5.67 5.41
CA LEU A 124 10.67 4.81 6.59
C LEU A 124 9.64 5.45 7.53
N VAL A 125 8.58 4.71 7.84
CA VAL A 125 7.56 5.13 8.82
C VAL A 125 8.08 4.81 10.21
N ASP A 126 8.40 3.54 10.47
CA ASP A 126 8.95 3.02 11.73
C ASP A 126 9.67 1.68 11.49
N SER A 127 10.65 1.36 12.33
CA SER A 127 11.29 0.04 12.35
C SER A 127 10.67 -0.80 13.47
N LEU A 128 9.70 -1.63 13.13
CA LEU A 128 8.85 -2.34 14.10
C LEU A 128 9.60 -3.43 14.87
N LEU A 129 10.77 -3.87 14.38
CA LEU A 129 11.67 -4.78 15.09
C LEU A 129 12.70 -4.07 15.99
N ALA A 130 12.86 -2.75 15.91
CA ALA A 130 13.82 -1.99 16.70
C ALA A 130 13.67 -2.21 18.23
N GLY A 131 14.80 -2.34 18.91
CA GLY A 131 14.89 -2.44 20.37
C GLY A 131 14.72 -1.08 21.05
N THR A 132 14.49 -1.08 22.36
CA THR A 132 14.32 0.17 23.11
C THR A 132 15.60 0.99 23.12
N GLY A 133 15.49 2.26 22.70
CA GLY A 133 16.62 3.17 22.57
C GLY A 133 17.27 3.17 21.19
N ASP A 134 16.92 2.24 20.31
CA ASP A 134 17.43 2.23 18.94
C ASP A 134 16.93 3.47 18.19
N THR A 135 17.85 4.15 17.52
CA THR A 135 17.56 5.28 16.64
C THR A 135 17.40 4.82 15.21
N THR A 136 16.34 5.25 14.54
CA THR A 136 16.11 5.03 13.12
C THR A 136 16.48 6.28 12.33
N LEU A 137 17.05 6.08 11.14
CA LEU A 137 17.36 7.19 10.24
C LEU A 137 16.04 7.86 9.82
N VAL A 138 15.89 9.13 10.16
CA VAL A 138 14.79 9.95 9.68
C VAL A 138 15.23 10.66 8.42
N CYS A 139 14.43 10.49 7.40
CA CYS A 139 14.65 11.17 6.15
C CYS A 139 13.79 12.43 6.03
N THR A 140 12.72 12.54 6.81
CA THR A 140 11.83 13.69 6.85
C THR A 140 12.42 14.81 7.72
N GLY A 141 11.78 15.99 7.79
CA GLY A 141 12.26 17.14 8.57
C GLY A 141 12.34 16.95 10.10
N PHE A 142 12.28 15.72 10.62
CA PHE A 142 12.52 15.40 12.03
C PHE A 142 14.01 15.17 12.29
N ARG A 143 14.44 15.53 13.49
CA ARG A 143 15.85 15.45 13.90
C ARG A 143 16.16 14.18 14.67
N LYS A 144 15.15 13.57 15.29
CA LYS A 144 15.30 12.32 16.06
C LYS A 144 14.12 11.41 15.79
N HIS A 145 14.40 10.13 15.68
CA HIS A 145 13.40 9.06 15.66
C HIS A 145 13.98 7.84 16.33
N PHE A 146 13.25 7.34 17.31
CA PHE A 146 13.71 6.24 18.13
C PHE A 146 12.55 5.49 18.73
N GLN A 147 12.79 4.23 19.02
CA GLN A 147 11.88 3.42 19.82
C GLN A 147 11.97 3.90 21.28
N THR A 148 10.82 4.17 21.89
CA THR A 148 10.73 4.69 23.27
C THR A 148 10.37 3.66 24.33
N GLY A 149 9.68 2.58 23.97
CA GLY A 149 9.49 1.44 24.87
C GLY A 149 8.56 0.36 24.31
N THR A 150 8.48 -0.73 25.06
CA THR A 150 7.48 -1.79 24.86
C THR A 150 6.55 -1.86 26.06
N GLY A 151 5.28 -2.20 25.83
CA GLY A 151 4.28 -2.27 26.89
C GLY A 151 3.17 -3.27 26.59
N GLN A 152 2.06 -3.13 27.31
CA GLN A 152 0.82 -3.84 27.05
C GLN A 152 -0.37 -2.91 27.30
N VAL A 153 -1.43 -3.08 26.52
CA VAL A 153 -2.69 -2.36 26.68
C VAL A 153 -3.86 -3.33 26.55
N THR A 154 -4.87 -3.17 27.40
CA THR A 154 -6.14 -3.88 27.21
C THR A 154 -7.00 -3.09 26.23
N ARG A 155 -7.31 -3.66 25.07
CA ARG A 155 -8.23 -3.08 24.09
C ARG A 155 -9.16 -4.16 23.55
N PHE A 156 -10.45 -3.82 23.41
CA PHE A 156 -11.48 -4.76 22.92
C PHE A 156 -11.61 -6.05 23.77
N GLY A 157 -11.27 -5.98 25.06
CA GLY A 157 -11.21 -7.15 25.94
C GLY A 157 -9.99 -8.05 25.75
N VAL A 158 -9.03 -7.65 24.91
CA VAL A 158 -7.80 -8.40 24.61
C VAL A 158 -6.58 -7.66 25.15
N GLN A 159 -5.63 -8.39 25.72
CA GLN A 159 -4.32 -7.85 26.10
C GLN A 159 -3.40 -7.80 24.87
N ILE A 160 -3.02 -6.60 24.47
CA ILE A 160 -2.24 -6.34 23.26
C ILE A 160 -0.84 -5.88 23.68
N LYS A 161 0.19 -6.60 23.24
CA LYS A 161 1.58 -6.16 23.40
C LYS A 161 1.83 -4.95 22.52
N THR A 162 2.50 -3.93 23.04
CA THR A 162 2.72 -2.67 22.33
C THR A 162 4.19 -2.33 22.16
N LYS A 163 4.48 -1.56 21.11
CA LYS A 163 5.77 -0.92 20.87
C LYS A 163 5.54 0.54 20.52
N SER A 164 6.26 1.44 21.18
CA SER A 164 6.13 2.89 21.04
C SER A 164 7.37 3.50 20.41
N PHE A 165 7.13 4.51 19.58
CA PHE A 165 8.13 5.26 18.84
C PHE A 165 7.87 6.75 19.02
N ARG A 166 8.93 7.54 18.91
CA ARG A 166 8.85 9.00 18.99
C ARG A 166 9.69 9.62 17.89
N ARG A 167 9.12 10.64 17.24
CA ARG A 167 9.76 11.49 16.24
C ARG A 167 9.74 12.93 16.72
N ASP A 168 10.90 13.53 16.89
CA ASP A 168 11.04 14.91 17.38
C ASP A 168 11.65 15.81 16.31
N SER A 169 11.09 17.01 16.15
CA SER A 169 11.67 18.14 15.42
C SER A 169 11.59 19.42 16.27
N GLN A 170 12.10 20.54 15.77
CA GLN A 170 12.02 21.82 16.48
C GLN A 170 10.56 22.22 16.73
N GLY A 171 10.14 22.18 18.00
CA GLY A 171 8.80 22.59 18.42
C GLY A 171 7.68 21.61 18.05
N TYR A 172 7.99 20.40 17.59
CA TYR A 172 7.00 19.40 17.19
C TYR A 172 7.46 17.98 17.55
N SER A 173 6.55 17.17 18.10
CA SER A 173 6.80 15.76 18.42
C SER A 173 5.59 14.90 18.05
N ILE A 174 5.88 13.73 17.47
CA ILE A 174 4.90 12.69 17.19
C ILE A 174 5.28 11.44 17.99
N GLY A 175 4.37 10.94 18.82
CA GLY A 175 4.48 9.61 19.44
C GLY A 175 3.54 8.62 18.76
N THR A 176 4.02 7.47 18.32
CA THR A 176 3.19 6.42 17.70
C THR A 176 3.34 5.11 18.47
N THR A 177 2.23 4.46 18.80
CA THR A 177 2.23 3.17 19.50
C THR A 177 1.52 2.11 18.67
N TYR A 178 2.26 1.08 18.28
CA TYR A 178 1.76 -0.07 17.55
C TYR A 178 1.41 -1.20 18.52
N GLY A 179 0.30 -1.88 18.26
CA GLY A 179 -0.17 -3.04 18.99
C GLY A 179 0.00 -4.29 18.14
N LYS A 180 0.57 -5.36 18.72
CA LYS A 180 0.79 -6.61 18.00
C LYS A 180 -0.53 -7.16 17.47
N ASN A 181 -0.63 -7.33 16.15
CA ASN A 181 -1.77 -7.76 15.34
C ASN A 181 -2.90 -6.74 15.20
N PHE A 182 -2.70 -5.49 15.64
CA PHE A 182 -3.76 -4.47 15.68
C PHE A 182 -3.37 -3.16 14.99
N GLY A 183 -2.15 -3.03 14.46
CA GLY A 183 -1.67 -1.82 13.83
C GLY A 183 -1.42 -0.71 14.84
N ILE A 184 -1.67 0.53 14.43
CA ILE A 184 -1.51 1.70 15.31
C ILE A 184 -2.67 1.70 16.33
N ILE A 185 -2.33 1.74 17.62
CA ILE A 185 -3.30 1.88 18.72
C ILE A 185 -3.47 3.33 19.11
N PHE A 186 -2.36 4.07 19.21
CA PHE A 186 -2.36 5.47 19.60
C PHE A 186 -1.36 6.26 18.78
N THR A 187 -1.73 7.48 18.41
CA THR A 187 -0.77 8.50 17.98
C THR A 187 -0.98 9.77 18.79
N THR A 188 0.09 10.44 19.17
CA THR A 188 0.07 11.73 19.85
C THR A 188 0.86 12.75 19.05
N TYR A 189 0.34 13.96 19.00
CA TYR A 189 0.95 15.13 18.39
C TYR A 189 1.09 16.21 19.45
N SER A 190 2.26 16.81 19.53
CA SER A 190 2.49 17.97 20.38
C SER A 190 3.29 19.01 19.62
N ASP A 191 2.74 20.21 19.51
CA ASP A 191 3.42 21.40 19.02
C ASP A 191 3.14 22.61 19.93
N GLN A 192 3.53 23.79 19.45
CA GLN A 192 3.26 25.07 20.12
C GLN A 192 1.76 25.45 20.20
N TRP A 193 0.91 24.83 19.38
CA TRP A 193 -0.54 25.08 19.33
C TRP A 193 -1.33 24.14 20.23
N GLY A 194 -0.71 23.04 20.67
CA GLY A 194 -1.20 22.22 21.76
C GLY A 194 -1.00 20.73 21.52
N LEU A 195 -1.85 19.94 22.18
CA LEU A 195 -1.86 18.49 22.06
C LEU A 195 -2.99 18.03 21.16
N ALA A 196 -2.72 17.02 20.35
CA ALA A 196 -3.72 16.24 19.65
C ALA A 196 -3.36 14.76 19.71
N GLY A 197 -4.32 13.91 19.41
CA GLY A 197 -4.07 12.49 19.39
C GLY A 197 -5.20 11.69 18.78
N GLU A 198 -4.86 10.46 18.47
CA GLU A 198 -5.72 9.48 17.83
C GLU A 198 -5.70 8.20 18.63
N SER A 199 -6.84 7.54 18.73
CA SER A 199 -6.93 6.23 19.37
C SER A 199 -7.77 5.27 18.54
N LEU A 200 -7.33 4.03 18.44
CA LEU A 200 -8.08 2.97 17.76
C LEU A 200 -9.35 2.67 18.54
N THR A 201 -10.51 2.82 17.90
CA THR A 201 -11.85 2.59 18.47
C THR A 201 -12.53 1.33 17.97
N GLY A 202 -12.11 0.81 16.83
CA GLY A 202 -12.49 -0.49 16.30
C GLY A 202 -11.71 -0.87 15.06
N CYS A 203 -11.74 -2.13 14.68
CA CYS A 203 -11.08 -2.61 13.47
C CYS A 203 -11.72 -3.91 12.96
N PHE A 204 -11.67 -4.11 11.65
CA PHE A 204 -11.94 -5.40 11.01
C PHE A 204 -10.62 -5.90 10.44
N ILE A 205 -10.08 -7.00 10.98
CA ILE A 205 -8.76 -7.51 10.62
C ILE A 205 -8.91 -8.99 10.26
N ASN A 206 -8.55 -9.34 9.03
CA ASN A 206 -8.53 -10.72 8.53
C ASN A 206 -9.83 -11.50 8.83
N GLY A 207 -10.99 -10.85 8.66
CA GLY A 207 -12.30 -11.48 8.88
C GLY A 207 -12.86 -11.33 10.30
N VAL A 208 -12.11 -10.75 11.25
CA VAL A 208 -12.54 -10.60 12.65
C VAL A 208 -12.82 -9.14 12.97
N LEU A 209 -14.00 -8.87 13.52
CA LEU A 209 -14.44 -7.53 13.96
C LEU A 209 -14.12 -7.29 15.43
N TYR A 210 -13.54 -6.14 15.73
CA TYR A 210 -13.23 -5.67 17.08
C TYR A 210 -13.75 -4.23 17.27
N GLY A 211 -14.34 -3.95 18.44
CA GLY A 211 -14.73 -2.60 18.83
C GLY A 211 -15.79 -1.94 17.93
N ASP A 212 -15.82 -0.61 17.98
CA ASP A 212 -16.77 0.21 17.22
C ASP A 212 -16.18 0.60 15.86
N THR A 213 -16.82 0.14 14.79
CA THR A 213 -16.47 0.49 13.40
C THR A 213 -17.50 1.41 12.75
N THR A 214 -18.45 1.92 13.53
CA THR A 214 -19.44 2.86 13.03
C THR A 214 -18.87 4.28 12.98
N LEU A 215 -19.10 5.00 11.89
CA LEU A 215 -18.84 6.42 11.80
C LEU A 215 -20.12 7.15 12.18
N THR A 216 -20.26 7.54 13.45
CA THR A 216 -21.45 8.30 13.89
C THR A 216 -21.36 9.75 13.41
N GLY A 217 -22.15 10.04 12.37
CA GLY A 217 -22.29 11.36 11.77
C GLY A 217 -22.81 11.26 10.33
N VAL A 218 -24.14 11.21 10.18
CA VAL A 218 -24.94 11.03 8.95
C VAL A 218 -25.21 9.56 8.57
N ASP A 219 -26.51 9.28 8.37
CA ASP A 219 -27.15 8.02 7.96
C ASP A 219 -26.26 7.13 7.10
N ILE A 220 -25.79 6.03 7.69
CA ILE A 220 -25.40 4.86 6.91
C ILE A 220 -26.72 4.23 6.47
N LYS A 221 -27.20 4.65 5.29
CA LYS A 221 -28.10 3.82 4.51
C LYS A 221 -27.39 2.48 4.35
N SER A 222 -27.98 1.47 4.99
CA SER A 222 -27.61 0.06 4.89
C SER A 222 -27.21 -0.32 3.47
N SER A 223 -25.99 -0.80 3.30
CA SER A 223 -25.60 -1.82 2.31
C SER A 223 -26.22 -1.70 0.92
N GLU A 224 -25.84 -0.67 0.17
CA GLU A 224 -25.49 -0.83 -1.24
C GLU A 224 -24.06 -0.33 -1.36
N THR A 225 -23.16 -1.17 -1.89
CA THR A 225 -21.77 -0.84 -2.18
C THR A 225 -21.67 0.59 -2.73
N LEU A 226 -20.98 1.48 -2.02
CA LEU A 226 -20.59 2.79 -2.54
C LEU A 226 -19.67 2.51 -3.74
N GLU A 227 -20.25 2.31 -4.92
CA GLU A 227 -19.50 2.03 -6.13
C GLU A 227 -18.61 3.25 -6.40
N GLN A 228 -17.31 3.10 -6.12
CA GLN A 228 -16.28 4.12 -6.39
C GLN A 228 -16.20 4.44 -7.89
N PHE A 229 -16.63 3.47 -8.70
CA PHE A 229 -16.65 3.50 -10.15
C PHE A 229 -17.94 2.85 -10.62
N ASN A 230 -18.59 3.43 -11.62
CA ASN A 230 -19.78 2.83 -12.20
C ASN A 230 -19.61 2.71 -13.72
N LEU A 231 -19.83 1.51 -14.25
CA LEU A 231 -20.01 1.28 -15.68
C LEU A 231 -21.50 1.11 -15.95
N HIS A 232 -22.06 1.97 -16.81
CA HIS A 232 -23.44 1.91 -17.26
C HIS A 232 -23.57 1.03 -18.49
N GLN A 233 -24.77 0.49 -18.71
CA GLN A 233 -25.08 -0.21 -19.95
C GLN A 233 -24.90 0.73 -21.16
N ASN A 234 -24.33 0.21 -22.24
CA ASN A 234 -24.17 0.97 -23.48
C ASN A 234 -25.54 1.28 -24.08
N TYR A 235 -25.68 2.46 -24.68
CA TYR A 235 -26.92 2.87 -25.32
C TYR A 235 -26.66 3.43 -26.73
N PRO A 236 -27.37 2.94 -27.76
CA PRO A 236 -28.33 1.83 -27.73
C PRO A 236 -27.66 0.46 -27.50
N ASN A 237 -28.43 -0.54 -27.05
CA ASN A 237 -28.04 -1.96 -27.04
C ASN A 237 -29.31 -2.85 -27.19
N PRO A 238 -29.50 -3.58 -28.29
CA PRO A 238 -28.58 -3.75 -29.43
C PRO A 238 -28.29 -2.46 -30.21
N PHE A 239 -27.19 -2.42 -30.97
CA PHE A 239 -26.77 -1.22 -31.72
C PHE A 239 -26.27 -1.51 -33.14
N ASN A 240 -26.32 -0.49 -34.00
CA ASN A 240 -25.84 -0.52 -35.39
C ASN A 240 -25.38 0.88 -35.88
N PRO A 241 -24.13 1.06 -36.34
CA PRO A 241 -22.93 0.38 -35.87
C PRO A 241 -22.35 1.07 -34.62
N LYS A 242 -22.97 2.16 -34.13
CA LYS A 242 -22.44 3.00 -33.04
C LYS A 242 -23.23 2.87 -31.75
N THR A 243 -22.54 2.93 -30.62
CA THR A 243 -23.13 3.00 -29.28
C THR A 243 -22.28 3.88 -28.38
N ILE A 244 -22.87 4.44 -27.34
CA ILE A 244 -22.16 5.22 -26.32
C ILE A 244 -22.03 4.38 -25.05
N ILE A 245 -20.81 4.33 -24.51
CA ILE A 245 -20.48 3.68 -23.24
C ILE A 245 -20.24 4.78 -22.22
N ASN A 246 -21.07 4.83 -21.18
CA ASN A 246 -20.96 5.80 -20.10
C ASN A 246 -20.34 5.16 -18.86
N TYR A 247 -19.40 5.85 -18.24
CA TYR A 247 -18.83 5.44 -16.95
C TYR A 247 -18.56 6.65 -16.06
N GLU A 248 -18.54 6.40 -14.75
CA GLU A 248 -18.36 7.44 -13.73
C GLU A 248 -17.20 7.08 -12.81
N LEU A 249 -16.35 8.07 -12.53
CA LEU A 249 -15.23 7.96 -11.60
C LEU A 249 -15.43 8.95 -10.44
N ARG A 250 -15.47 8.47 -9.19
CA ARG A 250 -15.51 9.37 -8.03
C ARG A 250 -14.16 10.05 -7.74
N ILE A 251 -13.07 9.44 -8.18
CA ILE A 251 -11.69 9.93 -8.02
C ILE A 251 -10.93 9.81 -9.34
N ARG A 252 -9.85 10.59 -9.51
CA ARG A 252 -8.93 10.43 -10.65
C ARG A 252 -8.30 9.04 -10.60
N ASN A 253 -8.42 8.25 -11.67
CA ASN A 253 -7.90 6.88 -11.71
C ASN A 253 -7.52 6.46 -13.14
N PHE A 254 -6.71 5.41 -13.26
CA PHE A 254 -6.41 4.74 -14.52
C PHE A 254 -7.61 3.93 -15.00
N VAL A 255 -8.06 4.18 -16.24
CA VAL A 255 -9.16 3.48 -16.87
C VAL A 255 -8.68 2.71 -18.09
N MET A 256 -9.02 1.43 -18.11
CA MET A 256 -8.89 0.57 -19.27
C MET A 256 -10.28 0.09 -19.71
N LEU A 257 -10.69 0.49 -20.91
CA LEU A 257 -11.95 0.07 -21.52
C LEU A 257 -11.63 -0.67 -22.82
N LYS A 258 -11.85 -1.98 -22.84
CA LYS A 258 -11.52 -2.86 -23.97
C LYS A 258 -12.72 -3.67 -24.41
N VAL A 259 -12.84 -3.91 -25.71
CA VAL A 259 -13.92 -4.72 -26.27
C VAL A 259 -13.36 -6.03 -26.81
N TYR A 260 -14.07 -7.11 -26.54
CA TYR A 260 -13.73 -8.47 -26.92
C TYR A 260 -14.90 -9.15 -27.64
N ASP A 261 -14.61 -10.06 -28.56
CA ASP A 261 -15.61 -10.96 -29.13
C ASP A 261 -15.89 -12.17 -28.22
N ILE A 262 -16.84 -13.02 -28.62
CA ILE A 262 -17.21 -14.24 -27.87
C ILE A 262 -16.06 -15.26 -27.74
N ALA A 263 -15.07 -15.21 -28.63
CA ALA A 263 -13.88 -16.06 -28.57
C ALA A 263 -12.78 -15.47 -27.66
N GLY A 264 -13.05 -14.34 -27.00
CA GLY A 264 -12.08 -13.65 -26.14
C GLY A 264 -11.01 -12.88 -26.90
N ARG A 265 -11.17 -12.68 -28.22
CA ARG A 265 -10.24 -11.86 -29.00
C ARG A 265 -10.57 -10.39 -28.80
N LYS A 266 -9.57 -9.61 -28.40
CA LYS A 266 -9.69 -8.15 -28.26
C LYS A 266 -9.90 -7.53 -29.63
N VAL A 267 -11.04 -6.84 -29.82
CA VAL A 267 -11.40 -6.17 -31.08
C VAL A 267 -11.17 -4.66 -31.03
N ALA A 268 -11.21 -4.06 -29.84
CA ALA A 268 -10.92 -2.63 -29.67
C ALA A 268 -10.36 -2.30 -28.28
N THR A 269 -9.60 -1.20 -28.21
CA THR A 269 -9.26 -0.53 -26.95
C THR A 269 -9.80 0.89 -27.07
N LEU A 270 -10.76 1.24 -26.21
CA LEU A 270 -11.49 2.50 -26.26
C LEU A 270 -10.87 3.54 -25.32
N VAL A 271 -10.38 3.09 -24.16
CA VAL A 271 -9.68 3.92 -23.18
C VAL A 271 -8.52 3.12 -22.59
N ASN A 272 -7.38 3.77 -22.38
CA ASN A 272 -6.22 3.20 -21.73
C ASN A 272 -5.35 4.33 -21.15
N ASP A 273 -5.93 5.12 -20.24
CA ASP A 273 -5.30 6.35 -19.73
C ASP A 273 -5.81 6.71 -18.32
N ILE A 274 -5.12 7.64 -17.65
CA ILE A 274 -5.54 8.23 -16.38
C ILE A 274 -6.60 9.30 -16.64
N MET A 275 -7.82 9.03 -16.16
CA MET A 275 -8.97 9.89 -16.34
C MET A 275 -9.27 10.68 -15.06
N PRO A 276 -9.68 11.96 -15.15
CA PRO A 276 -10.08 12.75 -13.99
C PRO A 276 -11.39 12.22 -13.38
N ALA A 277 -11.66 12.57 -12.12
CA ALA A 277 -12.96 12.32 -11.51
C ALA A 277 -14.08 12.99 -12.33
N GLY A 278 -15.23 12.32 -12.46
CA GLY A 278 -16.37 12.82 -13.22
C GLY A 278 -17.05 11.75 -14.06
N LYS A 279 -18.00 12.21 -14.89
CA LYS A 279 -18.71 11.38 -15.87
C LYS A 279 -17.99 11.42 -17.21
N HIS A 280 -17.87 10.26 -17.83
CA HIS A 280 -17.18 10.07 -19.10
C HIS A 280 -18.07 9.30 -20.06
N ALA A 281 -17.94 9.62 -21.35
CA ALA A 281 -18.68 8.97 -22.43
C ALA A 281 -17.71 8.66 -23.56
N VAL A 282 -17.76 7.43 -24.07
CA VAL A 282 -16.91 6.98 -25.18
C VAL A 282 -17.77 6.32 -26.24
N GLU A 283 -17.60 6.75 -27.49
CA GLU A 283 -18.26 6.13 -28.64
C GLU A 283 -17.52 4.87 -29.05
N PHE A 284 -18.26 3.77 -29.24
CA PHE A 284 -17.77 2.57 -29.88
C PHE A 284 -18.43 2.39 -31.25
N ASN A 285 -17.62 2.27 -32.29
CA ASN A 285 -18.06 2.03 -33.67
C ASN A 285 -17.67 0.61 -34.11
N ALA A 286 -18.67 -0.21 -34.44
CA ALA A 286 -18.56 -1.61 -34.82
C ALA A 286 -18.78 -1.85 -36.33
N ALA A 287 -18.60 -0.84 -37.19
CA ALA A 287 -18.85 -0.96 -38.63
C ALA A 287 -18.13 -2.14 -39.29
N ASP A 288 -16.89 -2.41 -38.87
CA ASP A 288 -16.04 -3.48 -39.40
C ASP A 288 -16.21 -4.83 -38.69
N LEU A 289 -17.15 -4.92 -37.73
CA LEU A 289 -17.41 -6.13 -36.95
C LEU A 289 -18.67 -6.85 -37.47
N SER A 290 -18.74 -8.17 -37.29
CA SER A 290 -19.94 -8.96 -37.63
C SER A 290 -21.07 -8.73 -36.62
N SER A 291 -22.32 -8.99 -37.01
CA SER A 291 -23.42 -9.12 -36.03
C SER A 291 -23.08 -10.17 -34.99
N GLY A 292 -23.37 -9.92 -33.72
CA GLY A 292 -23.03 -10.85 -32.65
C GLY A 292 -22.93 -10.21 -31.26
N VAL A 293 -22.51 -11.03 -30.31
CA VAL A 293 -22.30 -10.62 -28.91
C VAL A 293 -20.84 -10.23 -28.70
N TYR A 294 -20.65 -9.09 -28.04
CA TYR A 294 -19.34 -8.56 -27.65
C TYR A 294 -19.35 -8.25 -26.16
N PHE A 295 -18.17 -8.27 -25.54
CA PHE A 295 -17.98 -7.94 -24.14
C PHE A 295 -17.07 -6.73 -24.01
N CYS A 296 -17.56 -5.67 -23.37
CA CYS A 296 -16.75 -4.55 -22.96
C CYS A 296 -16.30 -4.76 -21.51
N ILE A 297 -14.99 -4.82 -21.31
CA ILE A 297 -14.38 -4.92 -19.99
C ILE A 297 -13.91 -3.53 -19.59
N PHE A 298 -14.49 -3.00 -18.52
CA PHE A 298 -14.02 -1.81 -17.82
C PHE A 298 -13.17 -2.26 -16.65
N ARG A 299 -11.92 -1.81 -16.62
CA ARG A 299 -10.97 -2.12 -15.57
C ARG A 299 -10.34 -0.82 -15.07
N THR A 300 -10.33 -0.67 -13.76
CA THR A 300 -9.61 0.35 -13.02
C THR A 300 -8.95 -0.34 -11.82
N GLU A 301 -8.19 0.39 -11.01
CA GLU A 301 -7.57 -0.16 -9.81
C GLU A 301 -8.63 -0.77 -8.87
N GLY A 302 -8.52 -2.08 -8.61
CA GLY A 302 -9.42 -2.81 -7.70
C GLY A 302 -10.85 -3.05 -8.19
N PHE A 303 -11.21 -2.62 -9.41
CA PHE A 303 -12.56 -2.79 -9.96
C PHE A 303 -12.52 -3.22 -11.42
N GLU A 304 -13.19 -4.33 -11.69
CA GLU A 304 -13.42 -4.82 -13.04
C GLU A 304 -14.92 -5.09 -13.21
N LYS A 305 -15.51 -4.54 -14.26
CA LYS A 305 -16.91 -4.74 -14.60
C LYS A 305 -17.01 -5.06 -16.08
N THR A 306 -17.73 -6.13 -16.38
CA THR A 306 -17.94 -6.61 -17.75
C THR A 306 -19.36 -6.29 -18.19
N MET A 307 -19.48 -5.67 -19.36
CA MET A 307 -20.73 -5.29 -19.98
C MET A 307 -20.93 -6.06 -21.28
N ARG A 308 -22.09 -6.70 -21.42
CA ARG A 308 -22.46 -7.43 -22.64
C ARG A 308 -23.14 -6.48 -23.64
N MET A 309 -22.63 -6.45 -24.87
CA MET A 309 -23.12 -5.63 -25.97
C MET A 309 -23.57 -6.51 -27.14
N VAL A 310 -24.61 -6.10 -27.87
CA VAL A 310 -25.14 -6.83 -29.04
C VAL A 310 -25.07 -5.94 -30.27
N VAL A 311 -24.27 -6.33 -31.26
CA VAL A 311 -24.18 -5.68 -32.57
C VAL A 311 -25.17 -6.33 -33.52
N VAL A 312 -25.95 -5.51 -34.24
CA VAL A 312 -26.86 -5.96 -35.28
C VAL A 312 -26.52 -5.22 -36.58
N LYS A 313 -26.36 -5.95 -37.68
CA LYS A 313 -26.27 -5.41 -39.03
C LYS A 313 -27.58 -5.61 -39.78
#